data_AF-A0A5N5ZSM2-F1
#
_entry.id   AF-A0A5N5ZSM2-F1
#
_cell.length_a   1.000
_cell.length_b   1.000
_cell.length_c   1.000
_cell.angle_alpha   90.00
_cell.angle_beta   90.00
_cell.angle_gamma   90.00
#
_symmetry.space_group_name_H-M   'P 1'
#
loop_
_entity.id
_entity.type
_entity.pdbx_description
1 polymer ?
#
loop_
_entity_poly.entity_id
_entity_poly.type
_entity_poly.pdbx_seq_one_letter_code
_entity_poly.pdbx_strand_id
1 'polypeptide(L)' 'MIRYHLPEDLWRSSSYSADNGGQCVEIQTVDAGDIAVGDSKDRARGAFVFAPAAWTSFVNHLKDEPVRH' A
#
# COMPACT_ATOMS: atom_id res chain seq x y z
N MET A 1 0.12 -18.31 -4.91
CA MET A 1 -0.18 -17.37 -3.82
C MET A 1 -0.76 -16.14 -4.45
N ILE A 2 -2.01 -15.84 -4.17
CA ILE A 2 -2.79 -14.85 -4.90
C ILE A 2 -3.01 -13.65 -3.99
N ARG A 3 -2.27 -12.58 -4.22
CA ARG A 3 -2.50 -11.29 -3.55
C ARG A 3 -3.64 -10.59 -4.27
N TYR A 4 -4.86 -10.88 -3.86
CA TYR A 4 -6.07 -10.29 -4.46
C TYR A 4 -6.21 -10.55 -5.98
N HIS A 5 -5.67 -11.65 -6.51
CA HIS A 5 -5.69 -11.96 -7.95
C HIS A 5 -4.97 -10.93 -8.83
N LEU A 6 -4.04 -10.18 -8.26
CA LEU A 6 -3.28 -9.14 -8.95
C LEU A 6 -1.96 -9.66 -9.52
N PRO A 7 -1.49 -9.12 -10.66
CA PRO A 7 -0.18 -9.44 -11.22
C PRO A 7 0.95 -9.04 -10.27
N GLU A 8 2.00 -9.87 -10.19
CA GLU A 8 3.10 -9.67 -9.23
C GLU A 8 4.10 -8.58 -9.67
N ASP A 9 4.18 -8.28 -10.96
CA ASP A 9 5.15 -7.36 -11.57
C ASP A 9 4.73 -5.88 -11.49
N LEU A 10 3.46 -5.60 -11.21
CA LEU A 10 2.95 -4.23 -11.10
C LEU A 10 3.09 -3.61 -9.70
N TRP A 11 3.60 -4.38 -8.72
CA TRP A 11 3.83 -3.88 -7.38
C TRP A 11 5.02 -2.93 -7.32
N ARG A 12 4.82 -1.76 -6.72
CA ARG A 12 5.86 -0.77 -6.44
C ARG A 12 6.10 -0.65 -4.94
N SER A 13 7.34 -0.89 -4.51
CA SER A 13 7.76 -0.66 -3.13
C SER A 13 7.90 0.83 -2.82
N SER A 14 7.55 1.23 -1.60
CA SER A 14 7.70 2.62 -1.16
C SER A 14 9.17 2.98 -0.92
N SER A 15 9.62 4.15 -1.39
CA SER A 15 10.98 4.68 -1.20
C SER A 15 11.32 4.96 0.27
N TYR A 16 10.31 5.11 1.13
CA TYR A 16 10.50 5.23 2.59
C TYR A 16 10.85 3.89 3.27
N SER A 17 10.90 2.80 2.50
CA SER A 17 11.25 1.46 3.00
C SER A 17 12.76 1.18 2.98
N ALA A 18 13.62 2.21 2.81
CA ALA A 18 15.06 2.06 2.65
C ALA A 18 15.88 2.02 3.97
N ASP A 19 16.79 1.05 4.01
CA ASP A 19 18.04 0.87 4.80
C ASP A 19 18.10 1.01 6.33
N ASN A 20 17.00 1.17 7.07
CA ASN A 20 17.05 1.16 8.55
C ASN A 20 16.49 -0.12 9.21
N GLY A 21 16.50 -1.26 8.48
CA GLY A 21 15.89 -2.53 8.91
C GLY A 21 14.82 -3.08 7.94
N GLY A 22 14.63 -2.39 6.81
CA GLY A 22 14.00 -2.86 5.58
C GLY A 22 12.66 -3.55 5.78
N GLN A 23 11.57 -2.82 6.00
CA GLN A 23 10.21 -3.37 6.02
C GLN A 23 9.18 -2.33 5.51
N CYS A 24 8.17 -2.74 4.73
CA CYS A 24 6.77 -2.82 5.18
C CYS A 24 5.67 -2.60 4.13
N VAL A 25 5.85 -1.79 3.08
CA VAL A 25 4.69 -1.43 2.21
C VAL A 25 5.02 -1.40 0.72
N GLU A 26 4.17 -2.06 -0.05
CA GLU A 26 4.09 -1.98 -1.50
C GLU A 26 2.67 -1.63 -1.95
N ILE A 27 2.58 -0.96 -3.10
CA ILE A 27 1.31 -0.53 -3.68
C ILE A 27 1.18 -1.01 -5.12
N GLN A 28 -0.05 -1.19 -5.57
CA GLN A 28 -0.39 -1.44 -6.98
C GLN A 28 -1.71 -0.73 -7.31
N THR A 29 -1.78 -0.06 -8.46
CA THR A 29 -3.06 0.41 -9.01
C THR A 29 -3.75 -0.74 -9.73
N VAL A 30 -5.03 -0.97 -9.46
CA VAL A 30 -5.82 -2.07 -10.00
C VAL A 30 -7.03 -1.54 -10.78
N ASP A 31 -7.98 -2.40 -11.14
CA ASP A 31 -9.16 -2.04 -11.92
C ASP A 31 -9.88 -0.78 -11.40
N ALA A 32 -10.40 0.03 -12.32
CA ALA A 32 -11.06 1.30 -12.04
C ALA A 32 -10.23 2.33 -11.24
N GLY A 33 -8.92 2.10 -11.08
CA GLY A 33 -8.01 3.00 -10.37
C GLY A 33 -7.91 2.73 -8.87
N ASP A 34 -8.53 1.64 -8.38
CA ASP A 34 -8.42 1.21 -6.99
C ASP A 34 -6.95 0.99 -6.59
N ILE A 35 -6.67 1.15 -5.29
CA ILE A 35 -5.32 1.08 -4.74
C ILE A 35 -5.19 -0.14 -3.85
N ALA A 36 -4.37 -1.10 -4.27
CA ALA A 36 -3.97 -2.24 -3.47
C ALA A 36 -2.73 -1.90 -2.64
N VAL A 37 -2.76 -2.22 -1.35
CA VAL A 37 -1.67 -2.00 -0.38
C VAL A 37 -1.35 -3.33 0.27
N GLY A 38 -0.09 -3.75 0.17
CA GLY A 38 0.40 -5.03 0.67
C GLY A 38 1.63 -4.88 1.55
N ASP A 39 1.88 -5.91 2.37
CA ASP A 39 3.11 -6.05 3.13
C ASP A 39 4.13 -6.85 2.32
N SER A 40 5.27 -6.23 2.01
CA SER A 40 6.34 -6.86 1.24
C SER A 40 6.98 -8.05 1.94
N LYS A 41 6.85 -8.15 3.27
CA LYS A 41 7.39 -9.25 4.08
C LYS A 41 6.45 -10.41 4.29
N ASP A 42 5.15 -10.13 4.36
CA ASP A 42 4.15 -11.16 4.50
C ASP A 42 3.24 -11.22 3.28
N ARG A 43 3.86 -11.62 2.16
CA ARG A 43 3.17 -11.74 0.88
C ARG A 43 1.97 -12.67 0.91
N ALA A 44 2.02 -13.67 1.79
CA ALA A 44 0.98 -14.67 1.95
C ALA A 44 -0.30 -14.11 2.60
N ARG A 45 -0.22 -13.02 3.36
CA ARG A 45 -1.39 -12.36 3.98
C ARG A 45 -2.30 -11.64 2.99
N GLY A 46 -1.87 -11.47 1.74
CA GLY A 46 -2.65 -10.77 0.72
C GLY A 46 -2.45 -9.26 0.76
N ALA A 47 -3.44 -8.52 0.28
CA ALA A 47 -3.43 -7.06 0.18
C ALA A 47 -4.82 -6.49 0.48
N PHE A 48 -4.85 -5.26 0.99
CA PHE A 48 -6.09 -4.48 1.13
C PHE A 48 -6.29 -3.62 -0.10
N VAL A 49 -7.52 -3.57 -0.61
CA VAL A 49 -7.88 -2.76 -1.77
C VAL A 49 -8.84 -1.65 -1.35
N PHE A 50 -8.51 -0.44 -1.78
CA PHE A 50 -9.26 0.77 -1.45
C PHE A 50 -9.72 1.48 -2.70
N ALA A 51 -10.97 1.94 -2.69
CA ALA A 51 -11.44 2.87 -3.70
C ALA A 51 -10.62 4.18 -3.66
N PRO A 52 -10.39 4.85 -4.80
CA PRO A 52 -9.56 6.06 -4.88
C PRO A 52 -9.96 7.13 -3.88
N ALA A 53 -11.27 7.39 -3.74
CA ALA A 53 -11.81 8.41 -2.84
C ALA A 53 -11.50 8.10 -1.37
N ALA A 54 -11.60 6.83 -0.95
CA ALA A 54 -11.30 6.41 0.41
C ALA A 54 -9.79 6.56 0.69
N TRP A 55 -8.95 6.15 -0.26
CA TRP A 55 -7.50 6.29 -0.14
C TRP A 55 -7.07 7.76 -0.05
N THR A 56 -7.62 8.64 -0.91
CA THR A 56 -7.35 10.08 -0.85
C THR A 56 -7.79 10.69 0.47
N SER A 57 -8.99 10.35 0.96
CA SER A 57 -9.48 10.85 2.25
C SER A 57 -8.57 10.43 3.40
N PHE A 58 -8.15 9.16 3.44
CA PHE A 58 -7.22 8.65 4.44
C PHE A 58 -5.88 9.40 4.43
N VAL A 59 -5.25 9.55 3.26
CA VAL A 59 -3.96 10.23 3.13
C VAL A 59 -4.07 11.71 3.51
N ASN A 60 -5.15 12.39 3.15
CA ASN A 60 -5.35 13.79 3.53
C ASN A 60 -5.51 13.93 5.04
N HIS A 61 -6.30 13.05 5.68
CA HIS A 61 -6.45 13.07 7.13
C HIS A 61 -5.10 12.87 7.85
N LEU A 62 -4.24 11.97 7.36
CA LEU A 62 -2.90 11.78 7.93
C LEU A 62 -1.97 13.00 7.77
N LYS A 63 -2.19 13.84 6.76
CA LYS A 63 -1.40 15.07 6.55
C LYS A 63 -1.86 16.22 7.44
N ASP A 64 -3.16 16.26 7.73
CA ASP A 64 -3.78 17.33 8.51
C ASP A 64 -3.59 17.11 10.03
N GLU A 65 -3.40 15.87 10.48
CA GLU A 65 -3.04 15.57 11.86
C GLU A 65 -1.55 15.89 12.12
N PRO A 66 -1.21 16.80 13.05
CA PRO A 66 0.18 16.93 13.48
C PRO A 66 0.61 15.61 14.13
N VAL A 67 1.73 15.05 13.68
CA VAL A 67 2.31 13.83 14.26
C VAL A 67 2.47 14.06 15.77
N ARG A 68 1.54 13.51 16.57
CA ARG A 68 1.68 13.48 18.03
C ARG A 68 2.65 12.35 18.34
N HIS A 69 3.88 12.74 18.69
CA HIS A 69 4.87 11.88 19.30
C HIS A 69 4.47 11.51 20.73
#